data_AF-A0A413PXY2-F1
#
_entry.id   AF-A0A413PXY2-F1
#
_cell.length_a   1.000
_cell.length_b   1.000
_cell.length_c   1.000
_cell.angle_alpha   90.00
_cell.angle_beta   90.00
_cell.angle_gamma   90.00
#
_symmetry.space_group_name_H-M   'P 1'
#
loop_
_entity.id
_entity.type
_entity.pdbx_description
1 polymer ?
#
loop_
_entity_poly.entity_id
_entity_poly.type
_entity_poly.pdbx_seq_one_letter_code
_entity_poly.pdbx_strand_id
1 'polypeptide(L)'
;YRWSRQFDKGNNGGSQIDFLRVFCGMSVKEAVFWLLDFAGYRRIENPVKQPLVHQVSQKQAEERKPFVLPEPAGDNSYLISYLNQERGISRAVIDLFLKDGLIYESRHYHNVVFKGNDKNGVTRFASMRGVFDKQGKPFKCDVTGNDKNYGFNVVNVNSTELVVFEAAIDLMSYVDIFTDYESNKLALGMLADAPLETFLREHPQITSIRFC
;
A
#
# COMPACT_ATOMS: atom_id res chain seq x y z
N TYR A 1 -13.62 7.85 -22.76
CA TYR A 1 -13.68 6.56 -22.04
C TYR A 1 -15.01 5.89 -22.30
N ARG A 2 -15.03 4.58 -22.57
CA ARG A 2 -16.24 3.76 -22.72
C ARG A 2 -16.15 2.59 -21.75
N TRP A 3 -17.27 2.19 -21.15
CA TRP A 3 -17.35 1.04 -20.25
C TRP A 3 -17.92 -0.16 -21.00
N SER A 4 -17.65 -1.37 -20.51
CA SER A 4 -18.28 -2.60 -21.00
C SER A 4 -18.56 -3.61 -19.89
N ARG A 5 -19.56 -4.47 -20.07
CA ARG A 5 -19.87 -5.64 -19.25
C ARG A 5 -19.42 -6.88 -20.00
N GLN A 6 -18.39 -7.52 -19.47
CA GLN A 6 -17.65 -8.57 -20.16
C GLN A 6 -18.42 -9.91 -20.28
N PHE A 7 -19.49 -10.10 -19.49
CA PHE A 7 -20.18 -11.40 -19.36
C PHE A 7 -21.67 -11.40 -19.76
N ASP A 8 -22.26 -10.25 -20.08
CA ASP A 8 -23.61 -10.21 -20.65
C ASP A 8 -23.54 -10.42 -22.18
N LYS A 9 -24.64 -10.80 -22.83
CA LYS A 9 -24.77 -10.80 -24.32
C LYS A 9 -25.78 -9.72 -24.74
N GLY A 10 -25.37 -8.74 -25.56
CA GLY A 10 -26.20 -7.60 -25.96
C GLY A 10 -25.47 -6.24 -25.97
N ASN A 11 -26.23 -5.15 -25.81
CA ASN A 11 -25.73 -3.77 -25.80
C ASN A 11 -25.01 -3.46 -24.47
N ASN A 12 -23.79 -3.98 -24.34
CA ASN A 12 -23.13 -4.19 -23.04
C ASN A 12 -22.02 -3.19 -22.77
N GLY A 13 -22.20 -1.94 -23.18
CA GLY A 13 -21.20 -0.93 -23.00
C GLY A 13 -21.61 0.37 -23.67
N GLY A 14 -20.92 1.45 -23.33
CA GLY A 14 -21.29 2.75 -23.87
C GLY A 14 -20.55 3.91 -23.22
N SER A 15 -21.16 5.07 -23.34
CA SER A 15 -20.70 6.31 -22.73
C SER A 15 -20.96 6.34 -21.22
N GLN A 16 -20.46 7.36 -20.55
CA GLN A 16 -20.76 7.63 -19.14
C GLN A 16 -22.27 7.83 -18.90
N ILE A 17 -23.00 8.36 -19.90
CA ILE A 17 -24.46 8.48 -19.87
C ILE A 17 -25.10 7.09 -19.85
N ASP A 18 -24.65 6.20 -20.74
CA ASP A 18 -25.18 4.83 -20.81
C ASP A 18 -24.90 4.05 -19.51
N PHE A 19 -23.78 4.35 -18.83
CA PHE A 19 -23.47 3.77 -17.53
C PHE A 19 -24.54 4.14 -16.49
N LEU A 20 -24.85 5.42 -16.37
CA LEU A 20 -25.85 5.91 -15.41
C LEU A 20 -27.25 5.40 -15.75
N ARG A 21 -27.59 5.28 -17.04
CA ARG A 21 -28.87 4.69 -17.46
C ARG A 21 -28.99 3.24 -17.00
N VAL A 22 -27.93 2.46 -17.17
CA VAL A 22 -27.95 1.02 -16.86
C VAL A 22 -27.85 0.74 -15.36
N PHE A 23 -26.99 1.46 -14.63
CA PHE A 23 -26.71 1.18 -13.22
C PHE A 23 -27.48 2.05 -12.22
N CYS A 24 -28.00 3.20 -12.67
CA CYS A 24 -28.76 4.14 -11.84
C CYS A 24 -30.22 4.29 -12.32
N GLY A 25 -30.62 3.62 -13.41
CA GLY A 25 -31.97 3.71 -13.97
C GLY A 25 -32.32 5.10 -14.52
N MET A 26 -31.34 5.98 -14.70
CA MET A 26 -31.56 7.35 -15.14
C MET A 26 -32.02 7.41 -16.60
N SER A 27 -32.81 8.42 -16.94
CA SER A 27 -33.00 8.85 -18.32
C SER A 27 -31.73 9.55 -18.87
N VAL A 28 -31.64 9.71 -20.19
CA VAL A 28 -30.52 10.43 -20.83
C VAL A 28 -30.38 11.86 -20.26
N LYS A 29 -31.51 12.55 -20.07
CA LYS A 29 -31.54 13.92 -19.55
C LYS A 29 -31.01 13.98 -18.11
N GLU A 30 -31.43 13.07 -17.25
CA GLU A 30 -30.98 12.99 -15.86
C GLU A 30 -29.48 12.67 -15.78
N ALA A 31 -29.01 11.71 -16.56
CA ALA A 31 -27.60 11.33 -16.62
C ALA A 31 -26.70 12.49 -17.11
N VAL A 32 -27.15 13.28 -18.09
CA VAL A 32 -26.42 14.47 -18.55
C VAL A 32 -26.34 15.52 -17.46
N PHE A 33 -27.45 15.84 -16.80
CA PHE A 33 -27.44 16.84 -15.72
C PHE A 33 -26.59 16.40 -14.53
N TRP A 34 -26.65 15.11 -14.19
CA TRP A 34 -25.82 14.54 -13.13
C TRP A 34 -24.33 14.67 -13.46
N LEU A 35 -23.91 14.34 -14.68
CA LEU A 35 -22.50 14.44 -15.09
C LEU A 35 -22.00 15.89 -15.14
N LEU A 36 -22.86 16.83 -15.56
CA LEU A 36 -22.52 18.25 -15.55
C LEU A 36 -22.36 18.81 -14.14
N ASP A 37 -23.20 18.37 -13.18
CA ASP A 37 -23.07 18.72 -11.77
C ASP A 37 -21.79 18.07 -11.17
N PHE A 38 -21.56 16.79 -11.43
CA PHE A 38 -20.35 16.07 -10.99
C PHE A 38 -19.04 16.71 -11.51
N ALA A 39 -19.03 17.16 -12.76
CA ALA A 39 -17.90 17.86 -13.37
C ALA A 39 -17.77 19.33 -12.94
N GLY A 40 -18.70 19.84 -12.11
CA GLY A 40 -18.66 21.19 -11.55
C GLY A 40 -19.20 22.30 -12.47
N TYR A 41 -19.88 21.96 -13.57
CA TYR A 41 -20.50 22.94 -14.48
C TYR A 41 -21.83 23.50 -13.95
N ARG A 42 -22.42 22.89 -12.93
CA ARG A 42 -23.56 23.43 -12.18
C ARG A 42 -23.32 23.25 -10.68
N ARG A 43 -23.84 24.19 -9.88
CA ARG A 43 -24.09 23.99 -8.45
C ARG A 43 -25.60 23.76 -8.31
N ILE A 44 -26.05 22.52 -8.31
CA ILE A 44 -27.40 22.25 -7.83
C ILE A 44 -27.34 22.38 -6.30
N GLU A 45 -28.08 23.32 -5.71
CA GLU A 45 -28.05 23.59 -4.26
C GLU A 45 -28.46 22.37 -3.42
N ASN A 46 -29.25 21.46 -4.00
CA ASN A 46 -29.70 20.21 -3.37
C ASN A 46 -29.52 19.03 -4.34
N PRO A 47 -28.36 18.36 -4.36
CA PRO A 47 -28.15 17.20 -5.20
C PRO A 47 -29.06 16.05 -4.72
N VAL A 48 -30.00 15.64 -5.57
CA VAL A 48 -30.81 14.44 -5.32
C VAL A 48 -29.91 13.23 -5.46
N LYS A 49 -29.48 12.66 -4.33
CA LYS A 49 -28.78 11.37 -4.30
C LYS A 49 -29.77 10.27 -4.66
N GLN A 50 -29.86 9.93 -5.94
CA GLN A 50 -30.59 8.74 -6.36
C GLN A 50 -29.83 7.49 -5.91
N PRO A 51 -30.50 6.50 -5.29
CA PRO A 51 -29.86 5.26 -4.89
C PRO A 51 -29.40 4.48 -6.14
N LEU A 52 -28.17 4.00 -6.13
CA LEU A 52 -27.65 3.16 -7.22
C LEU A 52 -28.41 1.82 -7.19
N VAL A 53 -28.83 1.34 -8.36
CA VAL A 53 -29.55 0.05 -8.47
C VAL A 53 -28.63 -1.13 -8.09
N HIS A 54 -27.32 -0.93 -8.26
CA HIS A 54 -26.28 -1.88 -7.88
C HIS A 54 -25.35 -1.23 -6.86
N GLN A 55 -25.70 -1.33 -5.58
CA GLN A 55 -24.77 -1.02 -4.49
C GLN A 55 -24.14 -2.31 -4.00
N VAL A 56 -22.81 -2.35 -3.96
CA VAL A 56 -22.12 -3.34 -3.15
C VAL A 56 -22.55 -3.05 -1.71
N SER A 57 -23.25 -3.99 -1.08
CA SER A 57 -23.53 -3.89 0.36
C SER A 57 -22.20 -3.65 1.05
N GLN A 58 -22.10 -2.59 1.86
CA GLN A 58 -20.92 -2.42 2.72
C GLN A 58 -20.76 -3.74 3.46
N LYS A 59 -19.68 -4.48 3.16
CA LYS A 59 -19.36 -5.68 3.91
C LYS A 59 -19.38 -5.26 5.37
N GLN A 60 -20.24 -5.89 6.17
CA GLN A 60 -20.14 -5.79 7.62
C GLN A 60 -18.66 -5.96 7.96
N ALA A 61 -18.13 -5.09 8.82
CA ALA A 61 -16.73 -5.12 9.20
C ALA A 61 -16.40 -6.56 9.65
N GLU A 62 -15.77 -7.34 8.76
CA GLU A 62 -15.34 -8.68 9.07
C GLU A 62 -14.44 -8.56 10.31
N GLU A 63 -14.68 -9.40 11.32
CA GLU A 63 -13.86 -9.40 12.52
C GLU A 63 -12.38 -9.45 12.11
N ARG A 64 -11.60 -8.49 12.62
CA ARG A 64 -10.19 -8.36 12.24
C ARG A 64 -9.50 -9.67 12.59
N LYS A 65 -9.03 -10.39 11.56
CA LYS A 65 -8.20 -11.58 11.74
C LYS A 65 -7.00 -11.22 12.61
N PRO A 66 -6.55 -12.12 13.49
CA PRO A 66 -5.39 -11.87 14.33
C PRO A 66 -4.16 -11.60 13.45
N PHE A 67 -3.36 -10.61 13.83
CA PHE A 67 -2.08 -10.34 13.21
C PHE A 67 -1.07 -11.40 13.64
N VAL A 68 -0.61 -12.21 12.69
CA VAL A 68 0.37 -13.27 12.94
C VAL A 68 1.45 -13.19 11.88
N LEU A 69 2.69 -12.98 12.34
CA LEU A 69 3.85 -12.94 11.45
C LEU A 69 4.14 -14.33 10.86
N PRO A 70 4.57 -14.43 9.59
CA PRO A 70 5.08 -15.67 9.01
C PRO A 70 6.22 -16.25 9.84
N GLU A 71 6.29 -17.58 9.95
CA GLU A 71 7.40 -18.24 10.64
C GLU A 71 8.73 -17.91 9.94
N PRO A 72 9.81 -17.56 10.69
CA PRO A 72 11.14 -17.38 10.11
C PRO A 72 11.71 -18.67 9.53
N ALA A 73 12.46 -18.56 8.43
CA ALA A 73 13.27 -19.64 7.90
C ALA A 73 14.46 -19.96 8.83
N GLY A 74 15.14 -21.07 8.56
CA GLY A 74 16.33 -21.46 9.32
C GLY A 74 17.53 -20.52 9.12
N ASP A 75 17.59 -19.86 7.96
CA ASP A 75 18.54 -18.81 7.63
C ASP A 75 17.92 -17.79 6.67
N ASN A 76 18.66 -16.74 6.30
CA ASN A 76 18.21 -15.67 5.41
C ASN A 76 18.89 -15.73 4.03
N SER A 77 19.35 -16.91 3.59
CA SER A 77 20.21 -17.04 2.40
C SER A 77 19.53 -16.59 1.11
N TYR A 78 18.24 -16.90 0.93
CA TYR A 78 17.50 -16.51 -0.27
C TYR A 78 17.17 -15.02 -0.28
N LEU A 79 16.77 -14.46 0.87
CA LEU A 79 16.58 -13.03 1.05
C LEU A 79 17.87 -12.26 0.72
N ILE A 80 19.01 -12.70 1.28
CA ILE A 80 20.30 -12.06 1.06
C ILE A 80 20.69 -12.14 -0.42
N SER A 81 20.60 -13.33 -1.02
CA SER A 81 20.91 -13.52 -2.44
C SER A 81 20.04 -12.63 -3.33
N TYR A 82 18.74 -12.55 -3.04
CA TYR A 82 17.81 -11.74 -3.80
C TYR A 82 18.09 -10.24 -3.69
N LEU A 83 18.18 -9.72 -2.46
CA LEU A 83 18.41 -8.29 -2.25
C LEU A 83 19.79 -7.86 -2.76
N ASN A 84 20.81 -8.71 -2.63
CA ASN A 84 22.16 -8.37 -3.06
C ASN A 84 22.37 -8.56 -4.56
N GLN A 85 22.06 -9.75 -5.10
CA GLN A 85 22.41 -10.10 -6.47
C GLN A 85 21.36 -9.64 -7.49
N GLU A 86 20.07 -9.60 -7.12
CA GLU A 86 19.00 -9.20 -8.03
C GLU A 86 18.56 -7.75 -7.85
N ARG A 87 18.60 -7.23 -6.61
CA ARG A 87 18.22 -5.84 -6.30
C ARG A 87 19.41 -4.90 -6.11
N GLY A 88 20.63 -5.42 -6.08
CA GLY A 88 21.85 -4.61 -6.03
C GLY A 88 22.09 -3.90 -4.68
N ILE A 89 21.39 -4.28 -3.61
CA ILE A 89 21.56 -3.68 -2.29
C ILE A 89 22.81 -4.28 -1.63
N SER A 90 23.69 -3.44 -1.11
CA SER A 90 24.91 -3.90 -0.47
C SER A 90 24.65 -4.80 0.74
N ARG A 91 25.60 -5.71 0.97
CA ARG A 91 25.52 -6.66 2.10
C ARG A 91 25.46 -5.94 3.45
N ALA A 92 26.14 -4.80 3.58
CA ALA A 92 26.14 -4.00 4.80
C ALA A 92 24.74 -3.49 5.17
N VAL A 93 23.98 -2.98 4.19
CA VAL A 93 22.60 -2.52 4.40
C VAL A 93 21.68 -3.70 4.71
N ILE A 94 21.82 -4.82 4.00
CA ILE A 94 21.01 -6.02 4.27
C ILE A 94 21.25 -6.53 5.70
N ASP A 95 22.52 -6.64 6.11
CA ASP A 95 22.89 -7.14 7.44
C ASP A 95 22.42 -6.18 8.55
N LEU A 96 22.45 -4.87 8.32
CA LEU A 96 21.88 -3.88 9.24
C LEU A 96 20.38 -4.12 9.45
N PHE A 97 19.61 -4.25 8.37
CA PHE A 97 18.16 -4.44 8.43
C PHE A 97 17.77 -5.80 9.05
N LEU A 98 18.59 -6.84 8.85
CA LEU A 98 18.44 -8.13 9.53
C LEU A 98 18.75 -8.02 11.02
N LYS A 99 19.84 -7.32 11.39
CA LYS A 99 20.29 -7.13 12.78
C LYS A 99 19.26 -6.33 13.59
N ASP A 100 18.71 -5.28 13.00
CA ASP A 100 17.66 -4.46 13.62
C ASP A 100 16.30 -5.19 13.62
N GLY A 101 16.27 -6.38 13.03
CA GLY A 101 15.08 -7.20 12.93
C GLY A 101 13.97 -6.47 12.18
N LEU A 102 14.28 -5.69 11.15
CA LEU A 102 13.30 -5.00 10.31
C LEU A 102 12.84 -5.90 9.15
N ILE A 103 13.72 -6.80 8.72
CA ILE A 103 13.44 -7.79 7.70
C ILE A 103 13.83 -9.20 8.16
N TYR A 104 13.21 -10.21 7.58
CA TYR A 104 13.63 -11.61 7.72
C TYR A 104 13.06 -12.46 6.58
N GLU A 105 13.60 -13.67 6.41
CA GLU A 105 13.13 -14.64 5.43
C GLU A 105 12.03 -15.55 6.00
N SER A 106 10.92 -15.72 5.29
CA SER A 106 9.82 -16.61 5.71
C SER A 106 10.06 -18.08 5.36
N ARG A 107 9.68 -19.00 6.26
CA ARG A 107 10.01 -20.43 6.19
C ARG A 107 9.47 -21.16 4.96
N HIS A 108 8.20 -20.95 4.61
CA HIS A 108 7.53 -21.81 3.63
C HIS A 108 7.79 -21.43 2.17
N TYR A 109 8.01 -20.13 1.92
CA TYR A 109 8.10 -19.59 0.56
C TYR A 109 9.35 -18.74 0.35
N HIS A 110 10.21 -18.60 1.37
CA HIS A 110 11.43 -17.80 1.34
C HIS A 110 11.19 -16.34 0.92
N ASN A 111 9.98 -15.81 1.16
CA ASN A 111 9.68 -14.40 0.93
C ASN A 111 10.48 -13.54 1.91
N VAL A 112 10.89 -12.36 1.45
CA VAL A 112 11.33 -11.27 2.33
C VAL A 112 10.12 -10.72 3.06
N VAL A 113 10.15 -10.72 4.37
CA VAL A 113 9.14 -10.09 5.23
C VAL A 113 9.69 -8.75 5.70
N PHE A 114 8.98 -7.66 5.40
CA PHE A 114 9.29 -6.30 5.85
C PHE A 114 8.34 -5.90 6.98
N LYS A 115 8.87 -5.48 8.13
CA LYS A 115 8.07 -5.17 9.32
C LYS A 115 7.89 -3.67 9.56
N GLY A 116 6.65 -3.25 9.74
CA GLY A 116 6.27 -1.92 10.21
C GLY A 116 5.95 -1.94 11.70
N ASN A 117 6.65 -1.11 12.45
CA ASN A 117 6.60 -1.10 13.91
C ASN A 117 5.94 0.19 14.44
N ASP A 118 5.27 0.09 15.58
CA ASP A 118 4.84 1.27 16.35
C ASP A 118 6.02 1.90 17.11
N LYS A 119 5.80 3.08 17.70
CA LYS A 119 6.81 3.79 18.51
C LYS A 119 7.42 2.99 19.67
N ASN A 120 6.78 1.90 20.10
CA ASN A 120 7.29 1.04 21.16
C ASN A 120 8.09 -0.16 20.59
N GLY A 121 8.28 -0.22 19.27
CA GLY A 121 8.97 -1.30 18.58
C GLY A 121 8.10 -2.53 18.33
N VAL A 122 6.78 -2.47 18.58
CA VAL A 122 5.89 -3.62 18.33
C VAL A 122 5.50 -3.64 16.86
N THR A 123 5.72 -4.77 16.19
CA THR A 123 5.30 -4.93 14.79
C THR A 123 3.77 -4.94 14.69
N ARG A 124 3.23 -4.00 13.91
CA ARG A 124 1.78 -3.85 13.62
C ARG A 124 1.43 -4.13 12.18
N PHE A 125 2.43 -4.09 11.31
CA PHE A 125 2.31 -4.31 9.88
C PHE A 125 3.44 -5.22 9.41
N ALA A 126 3.15 -6.09 8.45
CA ALA A 126 4.19 -6.73 7.67
C ALA A 126 3.75 -6.95 6.22
N SER A 127 4.69 -6.80 5.28
CA SER A 127 4.49 -7.13 3.87
C SER A 127 5.51 -8.17 3.41
N MET A 128 5.12 -8.99 2.45
CA MET A 128 5.90 -10.08 1.90
C MET A 128 6.25 -9.82 0.45
N ARG A 129 7.51 -10.10 0.09
CA ARG A 129 8.03 -10.02 -1.28
C ARG A 129 8.65 -11.36 -1.68
N GLY A 130 8.20 -11.92 -2.79
CA GLY A 130 8.82 -13.10 -3.36
C GLY A 130 10.24 -12.85 -3.85
N VAL A 131 11.10 -13.86 -3.68
CA VAL A 131 12.53 -13.83 -4.07
C VAL A 131 12.81 -14.57 -5.39
N PHE A 132 11.81 -15.26 -5.94
CA PHE A 132 11.94 -16.06 -7.16
C PHE A 132 11.27 -15.35 -8.35
N ASP A 133 11.71 -14.14 -8.68
CA ASP A 133 11.10 -13.28 -9.71
C ASP A 133 11.38 -13.77 -11.16
N LYS A 134 12.35 -14.68 -11.35
CA LYS A 134 12.90 -15.06 -12.68
C LYS A 134 11.95 -15.83 -13.60
N GLN A 135 10.81 -16.33 -13.12
CA GLN A 135 9.92 -17.23 -13.88
C GLN A 135 8.44 -16.84 -13.87
N GLY A 136 8.08 -15.62 -13.44
CA GLY A 136 6.66 -15.24 -13.39
C GLY A 136 6.37 -13.83 -12.90
N LYS A 137 5.11 -13.57 -12.55
CA LYS A 137 4.71 -12.32 -11.92
C LYS A 137 5.29 -12.26 -10.51
N PRO A 138 5.91 -11.14 -10.15
CA PRO A 138 6.54 -11.04 -8.85
C PRO A 138 5.50 -11.03 -7.72
N PHE A 139 5.71 -11.84 -6.69
CA PHE A 139 4.80 -11.93 -5.54
C PHE A 139 4.96 -10.73 -4.61
N LYS A 140 3.84 -10.05 -4.30
CA LYS A 140 3.72 -9.04 -3.24
C LYS A 140 2.43 -9.31 -2.48
N CYS A 141 2.47 -9.39 -1.16
CA CYS A 141 1.28 -9.61 -0.35
C CYS A 141 1.46 -9.07 1.05
N ASP A 142 0.43 -8.43 1.60
CA ASP A 142 0.41 -8.04 3.00
C ASP A 142 0.10 -9.24 3.90
N VAL A 143 0.71 -9.26 5.08
CA VAL A 143 0.39 -10.24 6.11
C VAL A 143 -1.04 -10.00 6.61
N THR A 144 -1.77 -11.09 6.82
CA THR A 144 -3.15 -11.02 7.30
C THR A 144 -3.21 -10.43 8.71
N GLY A 145 -4.20 -9.57 8.95
CA GLY A 145 -4.38 -8.92 10.25
C GLY A 145 -3.55 -7.64 10.42
N ASN A 146 -2.83 -7.16 9.39
CA ASN A 146 -2.11 -5.89 9.42
C ASN A 146 -2.99 -4.73 9.91
N ASP A 147 -2.41 -3.89 10.78
CA ASP A 147 -2.92 -2.55 10.99
C ASP A 147 -2.43 -1.64 9.85
N LYS A 148 -3.35 -1.23 8.98
CA LYS A 148 -3.07 -0.39 7.80
C LYS A 148 -2.66 1.05 8.15
N ASN A 149 -2.70 1.41 9.43
CA ASN A 149 -2.13 2.66 9.94
C ASN A 149 -0.61 2.60 10.09
N TYR A 150 0.03 1.45 9.84
CA TYR A 150 1.47 1.30 9.88
C TYR A 150 1.99 0.82 8.53
N GLY A 151 3.21 1.24 8.21
CA GLY A 151 3.97 0.80 7.05
C GLY A 151 5.38 0.41 7.47
N PHE A 152 6.16 -0.14 6.54
CA PHE A 152 7.55 -0.49 6.81
C PHE A 152 8.36 0.76 7.15
N ASN A 153 9.04 0.77 8.30
CA ASN A 153 9.66 1.99 8.82
C ASN A 153 11.02 1.77 9.48
N VAL A 154 11.85 2.82 9.41
CA VAL A 154 13.11 2.98 10.14
C VAL A 154 12.96 4.24 11.00
N VAL A 155 13.14 4.10 12.32
CA VAL A 155 12.93 5.18 13.29
C VAL A 155 14.27 5.61 13.88
N ASN A 156 14.56 6.90 13.76
CA ASN A 156 15.71 7.57 14.34
C ASN A 156 15.21 8.73 15.22
N VAL A 157 15.11 8.48 16.53
CA VAL A 157 14.47 9.39 17.50
C VAL A 157 15.09 10.79 17.58
N ASN A 158 16.39 10.89 17.24
CA ASN A 158 17.12 12.16 17.26
C ASN A 158 16.99 12.96 15.96
N SER A 159 16.38 12.37 14.92
CA SER A 159 16.23 13.01 13.62
C SER A 159 14.89 13.70 13.49
N THR A 160 14.91 14.89 12.89
CA THR A 160 13.72 15.70 12.57
C THR A 160 13.25 15.53 11.13
N GLU A 161 13.93 14.69 10.34
CA GLU A 161 13.63 14.45 8.93
C GLU A 161 12.95 13.09 8.73
N LEU A 162 11.97 13.06 7.84
CA LEU A 162 11.31 11.86 7.35
C LEU A 162 11.41 11.76 5.83
N VAL A 163 11.93 10.63 5.34
CA VAL A 163 11.91 10.29 3.91
C VAL A 163 10.85 9.22 3.65
N VAL A 164 9.95 9.49 2.71
CA VAL A 164 8.79 8.66 2.40
C VAL A 164 8.94 8.02 1.03
N PHE A 165 8.66 6.72 0.96
CA PHE A 165 8.84 5.87 -0.23
C PHE A 165 7.55 5.12 -0.58
N GLU A 166 7.42 4.72 -1.85
CA GLU A 166 6.36 3.81 -2.28
C GLU A 166 6.56 2.41 -1.70
N ALA A 167 7.77 1.85 -1.79
CA ALA A 167 8.05 0.48 -1.37
C ALA A 167 9.30 0.31 -0.50
N ALA A 168 9.33 -0.80 0.24
CA ALA A 168 10.41 -1.12 1.17
C ALA A 168 11.78 -1.32 0.50
N ILE A 169 11.81 -1.87 -0.72
CA ILE A 169 13.06 -2.02 -1.47
C ILE A 169 13.59 -0.66 -1.91
N ASP A 170 12.73 0.28 -2.31
CA ASP A 170 13.16 1.63 -2.69
C ASP A 170 13.79 2.36 -1.50
N LEU A 171 13.20 2.19 -0.30
CA LEU A 171 13.75 2.67 0.96
C LEU A 171 15.15 2.08 1.23
N MET A 172 15.32 0.76 1.09
CA MET A 172 16.62 0.11 1.29
C MET A 172 17.66 0.57 0.25
N SER A 173 17.26 0.71 -1.01
CA SER A 173 18.12 1.23 -2.08
C SER A 173 18.55 2.67 -1.79
N TYR A 174 17.67 3.50 -1.23
CA TYR A 174 18.02 4.86 -0.82
C TYR A 174 19.06 4.86 0.31
N VAL A 175 18.87 4.03 1.34
CA VAL A 175 19.87 3.89 2.42
C VAL A 175 21.23 3.51 1.85
N ASP A 176 21.26 2.60 0.88
CA ASP A 176 22.50 2.12 0.26
C ASP A 176 23.19 3.19 -0.59
N ILE A 177 22.45 3.87 -1.46
CA ILE A 177 22.99 4.89 -2.38
C ILE A 177 23.50 6.11 -1.63
N PHE A 178 22.75 6.58 -0.64
CA PHE A 178 23.06 7.83 0.06
C PHE A 178 23.79 7.62 1.37
N THR A 179 23.97 6.37 1.82
CA THR A 179 24.52 6.04 3.14
C THR A 179 23.80 6.77 4.27
N ASP A 180 22.50 7.02 4.08
CA ASP A 180 21.68 7.74 5.03
C ASP A 180 21.12 6.78 6.07
N TYR A 181 21.82 6.66 7.19
CA TYR A 181 21.41 5.87 8.34
C TYR A 181 20.69 6.70 9.42
N GLU A 182 20.65 8.03 9.28
CA GLU A 182 20.26 8.97 10.33
C GLU A 182 18.82 9.49 10.17
N SER A 183 18.31 9.63 8.93
CA SER A 183 16.93 10.09 8.73
C SER A 183 15.91 9.02 9.09
N ASN A 184 14.71 9.44 9.52
CA ASN A 184 13.57 8.53 9.61
C ASN A 184 13.12 8.15 8.20
N LYS A 185 12.63 6.91 8.04
CA LYS A 185 12.17 6.42 6.73
C LYS A 185 10.87 5.67 6.86
N LEU A 186 9.96 5.87 5.90
CA LEU A 186 8.66 5.20 5.86
C LEU A 186 8.34 4.76 4.44
N ALA A 187 8.04 3.48 4.23
CA ALA A 187 7.48 2.96 3.00
C ALA A 187 5.97 2.72 3.18
N LEU A 188 5.15 3.37 2.36
CA LEU A 188 3.69 3.35 2.47
C LEU A 188 3.09 2.02 2.00
N GLY A 189 3.74 1.36 1.04
CA GLY A 189 3.34 0.05 0.53
C GLY A 189 2.09 0.04 -0.34
N MET A 190 1.35 1.16 -0.47
CA MET A 190 0.14 1.36 -1.28
C MET A 190 -0.17 2.87 -1.47
N LEU A 191 -1.37 3.20 -1.96
CA LEU A 191 -1.89 4.55 -2.20
C LEU A 191 -2.45 5.26 -0.95
N ALA A 192 -2.34 4.65 0.24
CA ALA A 192 -2.93 5.19 1.46
C ALA A 192 -1.91 6.01 2.27
N ASP A 193 -2.37 7.13 2.84
CA ASP A 193 -1.62 8.08 3.65
C ASP A 193 -1.70 7.81 5.17
N ALA A 194 -2.57 6.91 5.61
CA ALA A 194 -2.73 6.53 7.02
C ALA A 194 -1.40 6.16 7.75
N PRO A 195 -0.45 5.45 7.12
CA PRO A 195 0.88 5.23 7.71
C PRO A 195 1.65 6.52 8.00
N LEU A 196 1.58 7.50 7.10
CA LEU A 196 2.26 8.78 7.26
C LEU A 196 1.67 9.58 8.40
N GLU A 197 0.34 9.68 8.46
CA GLU A 197 -0.35 10.38 9.55
C GLU A 197 -0.02 9.78 10.92
N THR A 198 0.00 8.45 11.01
CA THR A 198 0.31 7.74 12.26
C THR A 198 1.76 7.95 12.65
N PHE A 199 2.69 7.85 11.70
CA PHE A 199 4.11 8.07 11.95
C PHE A 199 4.38 9.48 12.50
N LEU A 200 3.79 10.52 11.89
CA LEU A 200 3.95 11.91 12.35
C LEU A 200 3.34 12.16 13.73
N ARG A 201 2.22 11.49 14.04
CA ARG A 201 1.58 11.57 15.37
C ARG A 201 2.43 10.92 16.46
N GLU A 202 3.11 9.83 16.12
CA GLU A 202 3.99 9.10 17.04
C GLU A 202 5.37 9.75 17.19
N HIS A 203 5.80 10.53 16.20
CA HIS A 203 7.10 11.19 16.13
C HIS A 203 6.96 12.71 15.92
N PRO A 204 6.48 13.46 16.93
CA PRO A 204 6.21 14.89 16.82
C PRO A 204 7.46 15.77 16.64
N GLN A 205 8.66 15.21 16.79
CA GLN A 205 9.91 15.91 16.52
C GLN A 205 10.19 16.14 15.03
N ILE A 206 9.44 15.49 14.13
CA ILE A 206 9.63 15.61 12.69
C ILE A 206 9.13 16.98 12.21
N THR A 207 10.00 17.69 11.49
CA THR A 207 9.74 19.04 10.97
C THR A 207 9.85 19.12 9.44
N SER A 208 10.45 18.11 8.80
CA SER A 208 10.67 18.06 7.36
C SER A 208 10.31 16.69 6.79
N ILE A 209 9.60 16.68 5.66
CA ILE A 209 9.19 15.48 4.94
C ILE A 209 9.72 15.57 3.50
N ARG A 210 10.38 14.51 3.04
CA ARG A 210 10.83 14.34 1.65
C ARG A 210 10.13 13.13 1.05
N PHE A 211 9.47 13.32 -0.08
CA PHE A 211 8.92 12.23 -0.88
C PHE A 211 9.94 11.81 -1.94
N CYS A 212 10.16 10.50 -2.07
CA CYS A 212 11.07 9.88 -3.03
C CYS A 212 10.31 8.99 -4.00
#